data_AF-A0A7S0FSX6-F1
#
_entry.id   AF-A0A7S0FSX6-F1
#
_cell.length_a   1.000
_cell.length_b   1.000
_cell.length_c   1.000
_cell.angle_alpha   90.00
_cell.angle_beta   90.00
_cell.angle_gamma   90.00
#
_symmetry.space_group_name_H-M   'P 1'
#
loop_
_entity.id
_entity.type
_entity.pdbx_description
1 polymer ?
#
loop_
_entity_poly.entity_id
_entity_poly.type
_entity_poly.pdbx_seq_one_letter_code
_entity_poly.pdbx_strand_id
1 'polypeptide(L)'
;ADAEFSCFADLALTSPTEYYKEGEGSLIQAVFDERAFDRSNDQIVQDCIDQLNKLFPSSRKLKCTWSSVVKLGQSLYREKPGQDKLRPRQATPVENFFLAGSYTYQDYLDSMEGATRSGLMVADEIVARADGPNGLKAKAEAA
;
A
#
# COMPACT_ATOMS: atom_id res chain seq x y z
N ALA A 1 -20.98 -15.64 6.78
CA ALA A 1 -20.10 -15.70 7.96
C ALA A 1 -19.24 -14.45 7.90
N ASP A 2 -19.06 -13.78 9.03
CA ASP A 2 -18.22 -12.59 9.09
C ASP A 2 -16.77 -13.01 9.35
N ALA A 3 -15.81 -12.34 8.71
CA ALA A 3 -14.39 -12.57 8.88
C ALA A 3 -13.72 -11.29 9.37
N GLU A 4 -12.71 -11.46 10.21
CA GLU A 4 -11.91 -10.36 10.74
C GLU A 4 -11.00 -9.73 9.69
N PHE A 5 -10.46 -10.52 8.76
CA PHE A 5 -9.66 -9.97 7.67
C PHE A 5 -10.52 -9.09 6.76
N SER A 6 -10.03 -7.91 6.43
CA SER A 6 -10.79 -6.89 5.69
C SER A 6 -10.92 -7.20 4.21
N CYS A 7 -9.88 -7.77 3.62
CA CYS A 7 -9.81 -8.20 2.23
C CYS A 7 -8.99 -9.47 2.13
N PHE A 8 -9.36 -10.36 1.21
CA PHE A 8 -8.58 -11.55 0.91
C PHE A 8 -8.72 -11.94 -0.57
N ALA A 9 -7.78 -12.73 -1.07
CA ALA A 9 -7.81 -13.28 -2.42
C ALA A 9 -7.11 -14.66 -2.46
N ASP A 10 -7.58 -15.52 -3.37
CA ASP A 10 -6.82 -16.71 -3.77
C ASP A 10 -5.88 -16.32 -4.93
N LEU A 11 -4.61 -16.14 -4.61
CA LEU A 11 -3.57 -15.71 -5.54
C LEU A 11 -3.32 -16.73 -6.65
N ALA A 12 -3.56 -18.02 -6.41
CA ALA A 12 -3.46 -19.05 -7.44
C ALA A 12 -4.52 -18.85 -8.54
N LEU A 13 -5.62 -18.15 -8.25
CA LEU A 13 -6.68 -17.81 -9.20
C LEU A 13 -6.56 -16.38 -9.73
N THR A 14 -6.24 -15.41 -8.87
CA THR A 14 -6.22 -13.98 -9.26
C THR A 14 -4.91 -13.54 -9.89
N SER A 15 -3.79 -14.22 -9.59
CA SER A 15 -2.47 -13.98 -10.21
C SER A 15 -1.78 -15.32 -10.53
N PRO A 16 -2.37 -16.14 -11.43
CA PRO A 16 -1.93 -17.52 -11.65
C PRO A 16 -0.51 -17.61 -12.22
N THR A 17 -0.06 -16.62 -12.98
CA THR A 17 1.29 -16.63 -13.59
C THR A 17 2.41 -16.67 -12.54
N GLU A 18 2.21 -16.07 -11.38
CA GLU A 18 3.21 -16.01 -10.31
C GLU A 18 2.98 -17.06 -9.22
N TYR A 19 1.71 -17.38 -8.94
CA TYR A 19 1.35 -18.12 -7.72
C TYR A 19 0.67 -19.47 -7.96
N TYR A 20 0.21 -19.78 -9.18
CA TYR A 20 -0.33 -21.11 -9.46
C TYR A 20 0.82 -22.10 -9.59
N LYS A 21 0.69 -23.23 -8.87
CA LYS A 21 1.58 -24.37 -9.01
C LYS A 21 0.75 -25.64 -9.10
N GLU A 22 1.02 -26.42 -10.14
CA GLU A 22 0.29 -27.65 -10.42
C GLU A 22 0.38 -28.61 -9.21
N GLY A 23 -0.78 -29.03 -8.71
CA GLY A 23 -0.88 -29.94 -7.56
C GLY A 23 -0.70 -29.30 -6.18
N GLU A 24 -0.37 -28.02 -6.06
CA GLU A 24 -0.19 -27.35 -4.75
C GLU A 24 -1.47 -26.70 -4.18
N GLY A 25 -2.53 -26.62 -4.98
CA GLY A 25 -3.83 -26.07 -4.54
C GLY A 25 -3.87 -24.55 -4.55
N SER A 26 -4.47 -23.97 -3.51
CA SER A 26 -4.75 -22.52 -3.38
C SER A 26 -3.70 -21.80 -2.55
N LEU A 27 -3.46 -20.51 -2.86
CA LEU A 27 -2.64 -19.61 -2.04
C LEU A 27 -3.49 -18.43 -1.59
N ILE A 28 -3.92 -18.43 -0.34
CA ILE A 28 -4.77 -17.37 0.21
C ILE A 28 -3.92 -16.25 0.81
N GLN A 29 -4.13 -15.03 0.32
CA GLN A 29 -3.63 -13.81 0.95
C GLN A 29 -4.79 -13.10 1.64
N ALA A 30 -4.64 -12.76 2.92
CA ALA A 30 -5.65 -12.09 3.72
C ALA A 30 -5.04 -10.92 4.51
N VAL A 31 -5.76 -9.80 4.60
CA VAL A 31 -5.32 -8.58 5.28
C VAL A 31 -6.01 -8.46 6.62
N PHE A 32 -5.25 -8.48 7.71
CA PHE A 32 -5.72 -8.21 9.06
C PHE A 32 -5.41 -6.76 9.45
N ASP A 33 -6.28 -6.14 10.26
CA ASP A 33 -6.09 -4.78 10.75
C ASP A 33 -5.35 -4.71 12.11
N GLU A 34 -5.28 -3.52 12.69
CA GLU A 34 -4.55 -3.24 13.94
C GLU A 34 -4.98 -4.15 15.12
N ARG A 35 -6.20 -4.71 15.11
CA ARG A 35 -6.71 -5.59 16.19
C ARG A 35 -5.96 -6.93 16.30
N ALA A 36 -5.25 -7.32 15.25
CA ALA A 36 -4.46 -8.56 15.22
C ALA A 36 -2.97 -8.33 15.53
N PHE A 37 -2.52 -7.08 15.64
CA PHE A 37 -1.09 -6.74 15.62
C PHE A 37 -0.29 -7.40 16.77
N ASP A 38 -0.87 -7.45 17.96
CA ASP A 38 -0.22 -8.00 19.18
C ASP A 38 -0.30 -9.54 19.27
N ARG A 39 -1.07 -10.22 18.42
CA ARG A 39 -1.17 -11.69 18.41
C ARG A 39 0.11 -12.31 17.88
N SER A 40 0.45 -13.53 18.30
CA SER A 40 1.58 -14.26 17.69
C SER A 40 1.30 -14.57 16.21
N ASN A 41 2.35 -14.79 15.42
CA ASN A 41 2.20 -15.18 14.02
C ASN A 41 1.38 -16.48 13.89
N ASP A 42 1.65 -17.46 14.75
CA ASP A 42 0.92 -18.73 14.76
C ASP A 42 -0.57 -18.54 15.06
N GLN A 43 -0.91 -17.63 15.98
CA GLN A 43 -2.31 -17.31 16.28
C GLN A 43 -3.00 -16.65 15.09
N ILE A 44 -2.34 -15.70 14.41
CA ILE A 44 -2.88 -15.04 13.20
C ILE A 44 -3.14 -16.08 12.09
N VAL A 45 -2.20 -17.02 11.89
CA VAL A 45 -2.36 -18.09 10.91
C VAL A 45 -3.55 -18.98 11.28
N GLN A 46 -3.67 -19.38 12.53
CA GLN A 46 -4.79 -20.21 13.00
C GLN A 46 -6.13 -19.48 12.86
N ASP A 47 -6.19 -18.21 13.25
CA ASP A 47 -7.39 -17.37 13.11
C ASP A 47 -7.83 -17.26 11.64
N CYS A 48 -6.87 -17.09 10.73
CA CYS A 48 -7.13 -17.06 9.28
C CYS A 48 -7.71 -18.39 8.79
N ILE A 49 -7.08 -19.52 9.14
CA ILE A 49 -7.54 -20.87 8.77
C ILE A 49 -8.96 -21.13 9.29
N ASP A 50 -9.24 -20.79 10.54
CA ASP A 50 -10.56 -20.99 11.15
C ASP A 50 -11.64 -20.15 10.46
N GLN A 51 -11.32 -18.92 10.07
CA GLN A 51 -12.22 -18.06 9.32
C GLN A 51 -12.43 -18.56 7.89
N LEU A 52 -11.39 -19.04 7.21
CA LEU A 52 -11.51 -19.69 5.90
C LEU A 52 -12.37 -20.96 5.98
N ASN A 53 -12.22 -21.77 7.02
CA ASN A 53 -13.05 -22.95 7.26
C ASN A 53 -14.54 -22.61 7.49
N LYS A 54 -14.82 -21.43 8.05
CA LYS A 54 -16.19 -20.90 8.22
C LYS A 54 -16.77 -20.39 6.91
N LEU A 55 -15.98 -19.64 6.14
CA LEU A 55 -16.39 -19.07 4.86
C LEU A 55 -16.52 -20.13 3.75
N PHE A 56 -15.59 -21.07 3.70
CA PHE A 56 -15.45 -22.09 2.68
C PHE A 56 -15.39 -23.47 3.31
N PRO A 57 -16.53 -24.13 3.56
CA PRO A 57 -16.56 -25.44 4.21
C PRO A 57 -15.73 -26.53 3.49
N SER A 58 -15.49 -26.39 2.18
CA SER A 58 -14.60 -27.27 1.41
C SER A 58 -13.15 -27.22 1.90
N SER A 59 -12.69 -26.09 2.43
CA SER A 59 -11.32 -25.90 2.94
C SER A 59 -11.01 -26.72 4.19
N ARG A 60 -12.03 -27.19 4.92
CA ARG A 60 -11.88 -28.02 6.13
C ARG A 60 -11.17 -29.36 5.87
N LYS A 61 -11.13 -29.80 4.61
CA LYS A 61 -10.46 -31.03 4.18
C LYS A 61 -9.02 -30.78 3.72
N LEU A 62 -8.60 -29.52 3.65
CA LEU A 62 -7.28 -29.12 3.18
C LEU A 62 -6.32 -28.97 4.35
N LYS A 63 -5.03 -29.08 4.06
CA LYS A 63 -3.96 -28.86 5.02
C LYS A 63 -3.18 -27.62 4.59
N CYS A 64 -2.98 -26.69 5.51
CA CYS A 64 -2.01 -25.61 5.31
C CYS A 64 -0.60 -26.22 5.24
N THR A 65 0.06 -26.09 4.09
CA THR A 65 1.40 -26.63 3.84
C THR A 65 2.50 -25.67 4.27
N TRP A 66 2.23 -24.36 4.16
CA TRP A 66 3.12 -23.28 4.52
C TRP A 66 2.33 -21.99 4.78
N SER A 67 2.87 -21.11 5.61
CA SER A 67 2.31 -19.79 5.87
C SER A 67 3.42 -18.76 6.13
N SER A 68 3.10 -17.49 5.91
CA SER A 68 3.96 -16.36 6.27
C SER A 68 3.10 -15.20 6.76
N VAL A 69 3.61 -14.49 7.78
CA VAL A 69 2.95 -13.33 8.36
C VAL A 69 3.91 -12.15 8.26
N VAL A 70 3.45 -11.09 7.60
CA VAL A 70 4.18 -9.82 7.49
C VAL A 70 3.44 -8.78 8.31
N LYS A 71 4.10 -8.24 9.34
CA LYS A 71 3.56 -7.18 10.20
C LYS A 71 4.17 -5.83 9.84
N LEU A 72 3.33 -4.89 9.44
CA LEU A 72 3.74 -3.52 9.10
C LEU A 72 3.05 -2.54 10.05
N GLY A 73 3.75 -2.11 11.11
CA GLY A 73 3.17 -1.24 12.15
C GLY A 73 2.98 0.22 11.75
N GLN A 74 3.68 0.68 10.70
CA GLN A 74 3.62 2.06 10.19
C GLN A 74 3.50 2.02 8.66
N SER A 75 2.47 1.33 8.15
CA SER A 75 2.27 1.13 6.72
C SER A 75 1.80 2.40 6.00
N LEU A 76 0.81 3.07 6.57
CA LEU A 76 0.14 4.27 6.04
C LEU A 76 -0.05 5.27 7.17
N TYR A 77 -0.21 6.56 6.84
CA TYR A 77 -0.62 7.52 7.85
C TYR A 77 -2.09 7.27 8.23
N ARG A 78 -2.44 7.52 9.49
CA ARG A 78 -3.80 7.29 9.98
C ARG A 78 -4.70 8.45 9.57
N GLU A 79 -5.54 8.23 8.55
CA GLU A 79 -6.55 9.19 8.16
C GLU A 79 -7.56 9.40 9.31
N LYS A 80 -7.76 10.66 9.70
CA LYS A 80 -8.76 11.10 10.67
C LYS A 80 -9.37 12.41 10.19
N PRO A 81 -10.60 12.76 10.61
CA PRO A 81 -11.19 14.04 10.28
C PRO A 81 -10.24 15.21 10.61
N GLY A 82 -10.03 16.09 9.62
CA GLY A 82 -9.18 17.28 9.78
C GLY A 82 -7.66 17.06 9.65
N GLN A 83 -7.21 15.89 9.19
CA GLN A 83 -5.78 15.61 8.96
C GLN A 83 -5.24 16.20 7.64
N ASP A 84 -6.09 16.50 6.65
CA ASP A 84 -5.65 17.00 5.34
C ASP A 84 -4.79 18.26 5.42
N LYS A 85 -5.06 19.13 6.41
CA LYS A 85 -4.26 20.35 6.66
C LYS A 85 -2.80 20.09 7.03
N LEU A 86 -2.48 18.86 7.45
CA LEU A 86 -1.12 18.45 7.83
C LEU A 86 -0.37 17.77 6.67
N ARG A 87 -1.06 17.48 5.56
CA ARG A 87 -0.44 16.89 4.37
C ARG A 87 0.39 17.96 3.66
N PRO A 88 1.72 17.82 3.58
CA PRO A 88 2.56 18.81 2.94
C PRO A 88 2.31 18.82 1.42
N ARG A 89 2.43 20.00 0.79
CA ARG A 89 2.45 20.10 -0.67
C ARG A 89 3.81 19.60 -1.19
N GLN A 90 3.86 19.26 -2.48
CA GLN A 90 5.05 18.69 -3.13
C GLN A 90 6.23 19.65 -3.11
N ALA A 91 5.97 20.93 -3.40
CA ALA A 91 6.93 22.01 -3.26
C ALA A 91 7.02 22.49 -1.80
N THR A 92 8.20 22.38 -1.21
CA THR A 92 8.46 22.92 0.12
C THR A 92 8.93 24.39 0.06
N PRO A 93 8.94 25.11 1.19
CA PRO A 93 9.55 26.45 1.28
C PRO A 93 11.08 26.47 1.10
N VAL A 94 11.74 25.32 1.20
CA VAL A 94 13.20 25.20 1.02
C VAL A 94 13.50 25.08 -0.48
N GLU A 95 14.40 25.93 -0.97
CA GLU A 95 14.77 25.94 -2.39
C GLU A 95 15.31 24.58 -2.82
N ASN A 96 14.84 24.10 -3.98
CA ASN A 96 15.23 22.82 -4.56
C ASN A 96 14.98 21.59 -3.64
N PHE A 97 14.02 21.68 -2.71
CA PHE A 97 13.62 20.59 -1.84
C PHE A 97 12.12 20.27 -2.02
N PHE A 98 11.82 19.00 -2.34
CA PHE A 98 10.49 18.52 -2.70
C PHE A 98 10.16 17.25 -1.93
N LEU A 99 8.86 17.00 -1.70
CA LEU A 99 8.37 15.80 -1.04
C LEU A 99 7.43 15.03 -1.97
N ALA A 100 7.69 13.72 -2.12
CA ALA A 100 6.81 12.78 -2.78
C ALA A 100 6.41 11.67 -1.79
N GLY A 101 5.27 11.05 -2.04
CA GLY A 101 4.66 10.03 -1.22
C GLY A 101 3.16 10.27 -1.07
N SER A 102 2.40 9.20 -0.91
CA SER A 102 0.95 9.24 -0.77
C SER A 102 0.45 10.07 0.43
N TYR A 103 1.30 10.27 1.45
CA TYR A 103 1.08 11.17 2.59
C TYR A 103 1.08 12.67 2.24
N THR A 104 1.63 13.05 1.08
CA THR A 104 1.62 14.44 0.60
C THR A 104 0.21 14.84 0.11
N TYR A 105 -0.03 16.13 -0.06
CA TYR A 105 -1.33 16.66 -0.46
C TYR A 105 -1.67 16.28 -1.91
N GLN A 106 -2.75 15.52 -2.09
CA GLN A 106 -3.33 15.12 -3.37
C GLN A 106 -4.75 14.58 -3.12
N ASP A 107 -5.61 14.56 -4.14
CA ASP A 107 -7.05 14.30 -3.98
C ASP A 107 -7.44 12.81 -3.79
N TYR A 108 -6.48 11.90 -3.88
CA TYR A 108 -6.63 10.49 -3.54
C TYR A 108 -6.20 10.22 -2.09
N LEU A 109 -6.67 9.11 -1.54
CA LEU A 109 -6.31 8.62 -0.20
C LEU A 109 -4.84 8.18 -0.15
N ASP A 110 -4.37 7.81 1.04
CA ASP A 110 -3.08 7.12 1.20
C ASP A 110 -3.08 5.78 0.45
N SER A 111 -2.64 5.79 -0.80
CA SER A 111 -2.85 4.71 -1.78
C SER A 111 -1.76 4.68 -2.84
N MET A 112 -1.73 3.60 -3.63
CA MET A 112 -0.81 3.48 -4.77
C MET A 112 -1.04 4.58 -5.82
N GLU A 113 -2.30 4.96 -6.08
CA GLU A 113 -2.64 6.08 -6.97
C GLU A 113 -2.14 7.40 -6.36
N GLY A 114 -2.39 7.63 -5.07
CA GLY A 114 -1.91 8.82 -4.37
C GLY A 114 -0.39 8.96 -4.39
N ALA A 115 0.34 7.85 -4.20
CA ALA A 115 1.80 7.81 -4.30
C ALA A 115 2.26 8.18 -5.72
N THR A 116 1.67 7.58 -6.75
CA THR A 116 1.99 7.87 -8.15
C THR A 116 1.71 9.33 -8.51
N ARG A 117 0.53 9.84 -8.14
CA ARG A 117 0.14 11.23 -8.36
C ARG A 117 1.07 12.21 -7.67
N SER A 118 1.47 11.94 -6.43
CA SER A 118 2.43 12.80 -5.73
C SER A 118 3.76 12.91 -6.47
N GLY A 119 4.24 11.81 -7.08
CA GLY A 119 5.48 11.80 -7.85
C GLY A 119 5.37 12.62 -9.12
N LEU A 120 4.25 12.51 -9.85
CA LEU A 120 3.97 13.32 -11.03
C LEU A 120 3.91 14.81 -10.69
N MET A 121 3.24 15.16 -9.59
CA MET A 121 3.14 16.56 -9.12
C MET A 121 4.52 17.12 -8.73
N VAL A 122 5.41 16.33 -8.12
CA VAL A 122 6.80 16.76 -7.89
C VAL A 122 7.55 16.98 -9.20
N ALA A 123 7.38 16.09 -10.18
CA ALA A 123 8.01 16.25 -11.49
C ALA A 123 7.57 17.55 -12.18
N ASP A 124 6.26 17.87 -12.14
CA ASP A 124 5.71 19.10 -12.68
C ASP A 124 6.31 20.36 -12.00
N GLU A 125 6.44 20.34 -10.67
CA GLU A 125 7.08 21.42 -9.90
C GLU A 125 8.56 21.62 -10.26
N ILE A 126 9.30 20.53 -10.48
CA ILE A 126 10.71 20.58 -10.88
C ILE A 126 10.84 21.19 -12.27
N VAL A 127 10.06 20.71 -13.25
CA VAL A 127 10.10 21.21 -14.63
C VAL A 127 9.72 22.69 -14.67
N ALA A 128 8.63 23.09 -14.01
CA ALA A 128 8.19 24.48 -13.97
C ALA A 128 9.25 25.43 -13.40
N ARG A 129 10.00 25.01 -12.37
CA ARG A 129 11.10 25.80 -11.80
C ARG A 129 12.34 25.82 -12.70
N ALA A 130 12.64 24.73 -13.39
CA ALA A 130 13.75 24.65 -14.34
C ALA A 130 13.52 25.52 -15.58
N ASP A 131 12.28 25.64 -16.04
CA ASP A 131 11.87 26.45 -17.19
C ASP A 131 11.49 27.89 -16.83
N GLY A 132 11.40 28.21 -15.53
CA GLY A 132 11.08 29.55 -15.05
C GLY A 132 12.16 30.59 -15.37
N PRO A 133 11.86 31.89 -15.16
CA PRO A 133 12.74 33.01 -15.54
C PRO A 133 14.11 33.00 -14.85
N ASN A 134 14.25 32.32 -13.71
CA ASN A 134 15.53 32.12 -13.00
C ASN A 134 16.02 30.65 -13.05
N GLY A 135 15.40 29.84 -13.91
CA GLY A 135 15.61 28.41 -14.02
C GLY A 135 16.87 28.04 -14.78
N LEU A 136 17.12 26.74 -14.90
CA LEU A 136 18.29 26.19 -15.60
C LEU A 136 18.35 26.64 -17.05
N LYS A 137 17.20 26.74 -17.72
CA LYS A 137 17.14 27.21 -19.12
C LYS A 137 17.59 28.66 -19.26
N ALA A 138 17.04 29.56 -18.44
CA ALA A 138 17.42 30.97 -18.44
C ALA A 138 18.89 31.18 -18.04
N LYS A 139 19.41 30.39 -17.08
CA LYS A 139 20.83 30.43 -16.70
C LYS A 139 21.76 29.92 -17.80
N ALA A 140 21.34 28.92 -18.57
CA ALA A 140 22.11 28.40 -19.70
C ALA A 140 22.13 29.37 -20.90
N GLU A 141 21.03 30.08 -21.16
CA GLU A 141 20.95 31.10 -22.22
C GLU A 141 21.78 32.37 -21.88
N ALA A 142 22.02 32.63 -20.59
CA ALA A 142 22.78 33.78 -20.12
C ALA A 142 24.30 33.52 -19.96
N ALA A 143 24.76 32.28 -20.15
CA ALA A 143 26.15 31.85 -20.01
C ALA A 143 26.85 31.75 -21.37
#